data_AF-A0A832GG65-F1
#
_entry.id   AF-A0A832GG65-F1
#
_cell.length_a   1.000
_cell.length_b   1.000
_cell.length_c   1.000
_cell.angle_alpha   90.00
_cell.angle_beta   90.00
_cell.angle_gamma   90.00
#
_symmetry.space_group_name_H-M   'P 1'
#
loop_
_entity.id
_entity.type
_entity.pdbx_description
1 polymer ?
#
loop_
_entity_poly.entity_id
_entity_poly.type
_entity_poly.pdbx_seq_one_letter_code
_entity_poly.pdbx_strand_id
1 'polypeptide(L)'
;MFMPPKALLLALATIHLWVVAVVGLPTGFIENAGQFPRHIRYYVIRSNGMFYVTARGYGYVLWDTAGRQRSAACRLEMRALSSTHASLEPDGVLPTVLNFYHAHHRIEGVRMVLSIRLRGLFPGVDAIIRYTPSGRIKCDYILSPGVDASCIAFRISGAVTTITPDGRLQHTTPVGTITEAAPIAFQGTTAIPARYQSDGQILRFTIEGPYDRNRTLTIDPEIEWSTFVGGGLTDQIAHVQTDPARNIIILGRTQSV
;
A
#
# COMPACT_ATOMS: atom_id res chain seq x y z
N MET A 1 -47.57 7.63 53.47
CA MET A 1 -46.73 8.58 52.72
C MET A 1 -45.29 8.33 53.10
N PHE A 2 -44.40 8.18 52.11
CA PHE A 2 -42.93 8.13 52.17
C PHE A 2 -42.20 6.92 52.80
N MET A 3 -41.72 6.05 51.89
CA MET A 3 -40.50 5.24 52.06
C MET A 3 -39.26 6.16 52.17
N PRO A 4 -38.17 5.74 52.83
CA PRO A 4 -36.90 6.46 52.79
C PRO A 4 -36.13 6.10 51.50
N PRO A 5 -35.49 7.07 50.82
CA PRO A 5 -34.53 6.76 49.79
C PRO A 5 -33.16 6.45 50.41
N LYS A 6 -32.62 5.28 50.08
CA LYS A 6 -31.19 4.98 50.17
C LYS A 6 -30.47 5.83 49.12
N ALA A 7 -29.47 6.60 49.52
CA ALA A 7 -28.54 7.23 48.57
C ALA A 7 -27.11 6.81 48.93
N LEU A 8 -26.48 6.28 47.89
CA LEU A 8 -25.26 5.50 47.82
C LEU A 8 -24.03 6.39 47.97
N LEU A 9 -23.04 5.90 48.70
CA LEU A 9 -21.72 6.51 48.89
C LEU A 9 -21.00 6.64 47.53
N LEU A 10 -20.65 7.87 47.12
CA LEU A 10 -19.83 8.11 45.93
C LEU A 10 -18.35 7.91 46.30
N ALA A 11 -17.78 6.74 45.99
CA ALA A 11 -16.35 6.52 46.09
C ALA A 11 -15.65 7.05 44.84
N LEU A 12 -14.90 8.15 44.98
CA LEU A 12 -13.90 8.56 43.99
C LEU A 12 -12.76 7.54 43.98
N ALA A 13 -12.78 6.61 43.03
CA ALA A 13 -11.61 5.82 42.67
C ALA A 13 -10.83 6.56 41.59
N THR A 14 -9.74 7.20 41.99
CA THR A 14 -8.72 7.75 41.11
C THR A 14 -8.10 6.62 40.31
N ILE A 15 -8.56 6.38 39.08
CA ILE A 15 -7.87 5.48 38.15
C ILE A 15 -6.65 6.25 37.64
N HIS A 16 -5.46 5.86 38.12
CA HIS A 16 -4.20 6.22 37.49
C HIS A 16 -4.18 5.59 36.10
N LEU A 17 -4.54 6.39 35.10
CA LEU A 17 -4.44 6.02 33.70
C LEU A 17 -2.96 6.04 33.31
N TRP A 18 -2.33 4.88 33.31
CA TRP A 18 -1.09 4.71 32.56
C TRP A 18 -1.43 4.81 31.09
N VAL A 19 -1.21 5.98 30.50
CA VAL A 19 -1.19 6.13 29.04
C VAL A 19 0.06 5.42 28.56
N VAL A 20 -0.05 4.13 28.23
CA VAL A 20 0.87 3.52 27.28
C VAL A 20 0.38 3.94 25.91
N ALA A 21 0.95 5.02 25.37
CA ALA A 21 0.84 5.29 23.95
C ALA A 21 1.53 4.14 23.21
N VAL A 22 0.76 3.17 22.71
CA VAL A 22 1.27 2.24 21.71
C VAL A 22 1.36 3.03 20.41
N VAL A 23 2.53 3.61 20.17
CA VAL A 23 2.90 4.12 18.85
C VAL A 23 3.00 2.92 17.90
N GLY A 24 2.25 2.97 16.79
CA GLY A 24 2.42 2.08 15.65
C GLY A 24 1.73 0.72 15.80
N LEU A 25 0.50 0.60 15.29
CA LEU A 25 0.00 -0.70 14.86
C LEU A 25 0.99 -1.30 13.85
N PRO A 26 1.29 -2.62 13.88
CA PRO A 26 2.02 -3.27 12.81
C PRO A 26 1.33 -2.96 11.49
N THR A 27 2.00 -2.18 10.65
CA THR A 27 1.45 -1.79 9.36
C THR A 27 2.00 -2.72 8.29
N GLY A 28 1.10 -3.20 7.44
CA GLY A 28 1.38 -4.16 6.40
C GLY A 28 0.23 -4.18 5.40
N PHE A 29 0.34 -5.05 4.40
CA PHE A 29 -0.73 -5.25 3.44
C PHE A 29 -1.87 -6.02 4.06
N ILE A 30 -3.09 -5.55 3.83
CA ILE A 30 -4.33 -6.19 4.25
C ILE A 30 -4.80 -7.10 3.13
N GLU A 31 -5.15 -8.34 3.45
CA GLU A 31 -5.77 -9.28 2.51
C GLU A 31 -7.17 -8.80 2.11
N ASN A 32 -7.49 -8.87 0.81
CA ASN A 32 -8.86 -8.67 0.34
C ASN A 32 -9.69 -9.95 0.54
N ALA A 33 -10.36 -10.03 1.67
CA ALA A 33 -11.32 -11.06 2.04
C ALA A 33 -12.78 -10.72 1.61
N GLY A 34 -12.97 -9.70 0.76
CA GLY A 34 -14.28 -9.27 0.27
C GLY A 34 -14.62 -7.80 0.55
N GLN A 35 -13.68 -7.02 1.07
CA GLN A 35 -13.82 -5.57 1.29
C GLN A 35 -13.87 -4.81 -0.04
N PHE A 36 -13.17 -5.32 -1.07
CA PHE A 36 -13.01 -4.68 -2.38
C PHE A 36 -13.28 -5.66 -3.54
N PRO A 37 -13.48 -5.17 -4.77
CA PRO A 37 -13.64 -6.01 -5.95
C PRO A 37 -12.57 -7.10 -6.06
N ARG A 38 -13.00 -8.28 -6.52
CA ARG A 38 -12.19 -9.51 -6.48
C ARG A 38 -10.87 -9.45 -7.22
N HIS A 39 -10.60 -8.49 -8.11
CA HIS A 39 -9.30 -8.38 -8.80
C HIS A 39 -8.21 -7.76 -7.90
N ILE A 40 -8.60 -7.01 -6.87
CA ILE A 40 -7.71 -6.57 -5.80
C ILE A 40 -7.44 -7.76 -4.87
N ARG A 41 -6.18 -8.02 -4.57
CA ARG A 41 -5.76 -9.14 -3.71
C ARG A 41 -5.28 -8.68 -2.35
N TYR A 42 -4.49 -7.61 -2.34
CA TYR A 42 -3.94 -7.01 -1.14
C TYR A 42 -3.97 -5.49 -1.28
N TYR A 43 -4.04 -4.77 -0.16
CA TYR A 43 -4.06 -3.32 -0.19
C TYR A 43 -3.49 -2.69 1.09
N VAL A 44 -3.13 -1.42 1.01
CA VAL A 44 -2.73 -0.56 2.13
C VAL A 44 -3.53 0.73 2.01
N ILE A 45 -4.15 1.15 3.10
CA ILE A 45 -4.85 2.45 3.19
C ILE A 45 -3.92 3.47 3.86
N ARG A 46 -3.96 4.69 3.33
CA ARG A 46 -3.32 5.91 3.84
C ARG A 46 -4.38 7.00 3.94
N SER A 47 -4.07 8.09 4.64
CA SER A 47 -4.98 9.22 4.84
C SER A 47 -5.50 9.85 3.54
N ASN A 48 -4.74 9.76 2.45
CA ASN A 48 -5.05 10.38 1.16
C ASN A 48 -5.08 9.40 -0.02
N GLY A 49 -5.14 8.10 0.27
CA GLY A 49 -5.21 7.12 -0.79
C GLY A 49 -5.08 5.67 -0.35
N MET A 50 -5.09 4.80 -1.35
CA MET A 50 -4.91 3.37 -1.20
C MET A 50 -3.92 2.87 -2.24
N PHE A 51 -2.94 2.08 -1.82
CA PHE A 51 -2.17 1.23 -2.72
C PHE A 51 -2.81 -0.15 -2.76
N TYR A 52 -2.90 -0.77 -3.94
CA TYR A 52 -3.42 -2.14 -4.05
C TYR A 52 -2.63 -2.98 -5.04
N VAL A 53 -2.60 -4.28 -4.77
CA VAL A 53 -1.93 -5.32 -5.57
C VAL A 53 -2.98 -6.18 -6.26
N THR A 54 -2.70 -6.52 -7.51
CA THR A 54 -3.50 -7.43 -8.33
C THR A 54 -2.62 -8.56 -8.86
N ALA A 55 -3.22 -9.56 -9.50
CA ALA A 55 -2.45 -10.59 -10.21
C ALA A 55 -1.73 -10.07 -11.48
N ARG A 56 -1.88 -8.79 -11.85
CA ARG A 56 -1.31 -8.21 -13.07
C ARG A 56 -0.46 -6.97 -12.80
N GLY A 57 -0.08 -6.72 -11.55
CA GLY A 57 0.63 -5.51 -11.15
C GLY A 57 -0.04 -4.83 -9.97
N TYR A 58 -0.02 -3.51 -9.93
CA TYR A 58 -0.47 -2.72 -8.79
C TYR A 58 -1.15 -1.44 -9.24
N GLY A 59 -1.72 -0.70 -8.29
CA GLY A 59 -2.24 0.62 -8.58
C GLY A 59 -2.49 1.43 -7.32
N TYR A 60 -2.89 2.67 -7.57
CA TYR A 60 -3.16 3.66 -6.55
C TYR A 60 -4.60 4.16 -6.73
N VAL A 61 -5.27 4.41 -5.62
CA VAL A 61 -6.45 5.27 -5.58
C VAL A 61 -6.05 6.48 -4.74
N LEU A 62 -6.14 7.66 -5.32
CA LEU A 62 -5.88 8.93 -4.66
C LEU A 62 -7.22 9.61 -4.39
N TRP A 63 -7.35 10.27 -3.25
CA TRP A 63 -8.52 11.09 -2.97
C TRP A 63 -8.15 12.40 -2.26
N ASP A 64 -8.90 13.45 -2.57
CA ASP A 64 -8.84 14.74 -1.87
C ASP A 64 -10.05 14.89 -0.93
N THR A 65 -9.77 15.08 0.35
CA THR A 65 -10.76 15.35 1.41
C THR A 65 -10.76 16.81 1.87
N ALA A 66 -9.86 17.66 1.36
CA ALA A 66 -9.74 19.06 1.75
C ALA A 66 -10.75 19.99 1.05
N GLY A 67 -11.34 19.55 -0.07
CA GLY A 67 -12.37 20.30 -0.79
C GLY A 67 -13.72 20.33 -0.05
N ARG A 68 -14.15 21.50 0.43
CA ARG A 68 -15.43 21.75 1.15
C ARG A 68 -16.73 21.36 0.40
N GLN A 69 -16.69 20.87 -0.83
CA GLN A 69 -17.89 20.63 -1.64
C GLN A 69 -17.87 19.38 -2.55
N ARG A 70 -16.72 18.75 -2.87
CA ARG A 70 -16.69 17.49 -3.63
C ARG A 70 -15.44 16.67 -3.31
N SER A 71 -15.63 15.45 -2.80
CA SER A 71 -14.59 14.42 -2.78
C SER A 71 -14.26 14.04 -4.23
N ALA A 72 -13.02 14.25 -4.65
CA ALA A 72 -12.51 13.78 -5.93
C ALA A 72 -11.62 12.57 -5.69
N ALA A 73 -11.83 11.50 -6.46
CA ALA A 73 -11.00 10.31 -6.42
C ALA A 73 -10.48 9.99 -7.83
N CYS A 74 -9.20 9.59 -7.91
CA CYS A 74 -8.59 9.15 -9.16
C CYS A 74 -7.90 7.80 -8.95
N ARG A 75 -7.99 6.94 -9.96
CA ARG A 75 -7.37 5.63 -9.96
C ARG A 75 -6.26 5.59 -10.99
N LEU A 76 -5.04 5.31 -10.54
CA LEU A 76 -3.87 4.99 -11.35
C LEU A 76 -3.65 3.48 -11.37
N GLU A 77 -3.41 2.88 -12.52
CA GLU A 77 -3.03 1.47 -12.64
C GLU A 77 -1.70 1.28 -13.37
N MET A 78 -0.87 0.41 -12.81
CA MET A 78 0.34 -0.15 -13.41
C MET A 78 0.07 -1.62 -13.76
N ARG A 79 -0.34 -1.89 -15.01
CA ARG A 79 -0.74 -3.22 -15.45
C ARG A 79 0.29 -3.87 -16.38
N ALA A 80 0.83 -5.01 -15.97
CA ALA A 80 1.74 -5.83 -16.79
C ALA A 80 1.08 -6.24 -18.12
N LEU A 81 1.78 -5.95 -19.23
CA LEU A 81 1.29 -6.19 -20.60
C LEU A 81 1.32 -7.66 -21.01
N SER A 82 2.37 -8.40 -20.64
CA SER A 82 2.58 -9.79 -21.07
C SER A 82 2.14 -10.85 -20.05
N SER A 83 1.52 -10.44 -18.94
CA SER A 83 1.11 -11.37 -17.87
C SER A 83 -0.16 -12.15 -18.21
N THR A 84 -0.13 -13.47 -17.99
CA THR A 84 -1.31 -14.37 -17.97
C THR A 84 -1.99 -14.44 -16.59
N HIS A 85 -1.55 -13.62 -15.63
CA HIS A 85 -1.83 -13.60 -14.18
C HIS A 85 -0.70 -14.25 -13.36
N ALA A 86 -0.08 -13.46 -12.50
CA ALA A 86 0.89 -13.92 -11.51
C ALA A 86 0.22 -14.72 -10.39
N SER A 87 0.94 -15.71 -9.86
CA SER A 87 0.58 -16.31 -8.57
C SER A 87 1.02 -15.37 -7.44
N LEU A 88 0.15 -15.12 -6.47
CA LEU A 88 0.48 -14.25 -5.33
C LEU A 88 0.82 -15.10 -4.12
N GLU A 89 2.01 -14.89 -3.58
CA GLU A 89 2.52 -15.58 -2.41
C GLU A 89 2.78 -14.55 -1.31
N PRO A 90 1.89 -14.42 -0.32
CA PRO A 90 2.12 -13.54 0.82
C PRO A 90 3.26 -14.10 1.69
N ASP A 91 4.01 -13.20 2.31
CA ASP A 91 5.07 -13.55 3.26
C ASP A 91 5.11 -12.54 4.43
N GLY A 92 5.61 -13.00 5.57
CA GLY A 92 5.64 -12.24 6.82
C GLY A 92 4.24 -11.94 7.34
N VAL A 93 3.44 -12.98 7.60
CA VAL A 93 2.11 -12.84 8.22
C VAL A 93 2.26 -12.16 9.58
N LEU A 94 1.51 -11.07 9.76
CA LEU A 94 1.50 -10.30 10.99
C LEU A 94 0.55 -10.93 12.02
N PRO A 95 0.85 -10.81 13.32
CA PRO A 95 -0.04 -11.29 14.38
C PRO A 95 -1.33 -10.46 14.47
N THR A 96 -1.36 -9.26 13.88
CA THR A 96 -2.53 -8.39 13.83
C THR A 96 -3.56 -8.94 12.85
N VAL A 97 -4.78 -9.07 13.34
CA VAL A 97 -5.97 -9.46 12.58
C VAL A 97 -6.95 -8.31 12.56
N LEU A 98 -7.56 -8.05 11.41
CA LEU A 98 -8.54 -6.99 11.23
C LEU A 98 -9.95 -7.57 11.09
N ASN A 99 -10.91 -6.91 11.72
CA ASN A 99 -12.34 -7.19 11.58
C ASN A 99 -13.05 -5.93 11.07
N PHE A 100 -13.88 -6.10 10.04
CA PHE A 100 -14.65 -5.06 9.38
C PHE A 100 -16.14 -5.30 9.64
N TYR A 101 -16.78 -4.34 10.31
CA TYR A 101 -18.20 -4.39 10.64
C TYR A 101 -18.95 -3.31 9.86
N HIS A 102 -19.70 -3.72 8.85
CA HIS A 102 -20.63 -2.87 8.10
C HIS A 102 -22.07 -3.18 8.52
N ALA A 103 -22.99 -2.24 8.26
CA ALA A 103 -24.39 -2.34 8.71
C ALA A 103 -25.09 -3.67 8.38
N HIS A 104 -24.71 -4.33 7.28
CA HIS A 104 -25.31 -5.58 6.82
C HIS A 104 -24.30 -6.71 6.57
N HIS A 105 -23.02 -6.50 6.86
CA HIS A 105 -21.97 -7.46 6.55
C HIS A 105 -20.81 -7.35 7.54
N ARG A 106 -20.34 -8.50 8.02
CA ARG A 106 -19.13 -8.61 8.85
C ARG A 106 -18.07 -9.42 8.09
N ILE A 107 -16.85 -8.92 8.09
CA ILE A 107 -15.68 -9.62 7.56
C ILE A 107 -14.68 -9.69 8.71
N GLU A 108 -14.45 -10.89 9.23
CA GLU A 108 -13.60 -11.11 10.39
C GLU A 108 -12.39 -11.96 10.02
N GLY A 109 -11.34 -11.90 10.83
CA GLY A 109 -10.17 -12.76 10.61
C GLY A 109 -9.28 -12.30 9.46
N VAL A 110 -9.36 -11.04 9.04
CA VAL A 110 -8.59 -10.56 7.90
C VAL A 110 -7.11 -10.46 8.27
N ARG A 111 -6.28 -11.21 7.54
CA ARG A 111 -4.84 -11.27 7.77
C ARG A 111 -4.13 -10.04 7.21
N MET A 112 -3.01 -9.73 7.84
CA MET A 112 -2.06 -8.75 7.35
C MET A 112 -0.71 -9.41 7.07
N VAL A 113 0.01 -8.93 6.07
CA VAL A 113 1.28 -9.51 5.61
C VAL A 113 2.30 -8.40 5.28
N LEU A 114 3.58 -8.68 5.45
CA LEU A 114 4.64 -7.69 5.20
C LEU A 114 5.04 -7.59 3.73
N SER A 115 4.87 -8.67 2.96
CA SER A 115 5.19 -8.65 1.54
C SER A 115 4.34 -9.61 0.74
N ILE A 116 4.30 -9.38 -0.57
CA ILE A 116 3.64 -10.24 -1.55
C ILE A 116 4.59 -10.45 -2.71
N ARG A 117 4.92 -11.72 -3.00
CA ARG A 117 5.59 -12.10 -4.24
C ARG A 117 4.56 -12.40 -5.31
N LEU A 118 4.66 -11.71 -6.45
CA LEU A 118 3.93 -11.99 -7.68
C LEU A 118 4.83 -12.85 -8.55
N ARG A 119 4.69 -14.17 -8.47
CA ARG A 119 5.47 -15.11 -9.28
C ARG A 119 5.03 -15.09 -10.73
N GLY A 120 6.00 -14.96 -11.64
CA GLY A 120 5.74 -14.89 -13.08
C GLY A 120 4.89 -13.68 -13.47
N LEU A 121 5.14 -12.52 -12.84
CA LEU A 121 4.48 -11.27 -13.25
C LEU A 121 4.78 -10.96 -14.71
N PHE A 122 6.01 -11.21 -15.16
CA PHE A 122 6.39 -11.30 -16.56
C PHE A 122 7.07 -12.66 -16.81
N PRO A 123 7.18 -13.14 -18.06
CA PRO A 123 7.94 -14.35 -18.36
C PRO A 123 9.36 -14.28 -17.82
N GLY A 124 9.68 -15.14 -16.86
CA GLY A 124 10.99 -15.18 -16.19
C GLY A 124 11.26 -14.07 -15.16
N VAL A 125 10.25 -13.28 -14.79
CA VAL A 125 10.36 -12.19 -13.81
C VAL A 125 9.31 -12.31 -12.70
N ASP A 126 9.78 -12.35 -11.47
CA ASP A 126 8.95 -12.21 -10.28
C ASP A 126 8.96 -10.75 -9.80
N ALA A 127 7.90 -10.29 -9.16
CA ALA A 127 7.92 -9.04 -8.39
C ALA A 127 7.74 -9.34 -6.91
N ILE A 128 8.45 -8.63 -6.03
CA ILE A 128 8.19 -8.66 -4.59
C ILE A 128 7.82 -7.25 -4.14
N ILE A 129 6.60 -7.10 -3.66
CA ILE A 129 6.12 -5.83 -3.11
C ILE A 129 6.19 -5.92 -1.59
N ARG A 130 6.94 -5.02 -0.96
CA ARG A 130 7.24 -5.05 0.48
C ARG A 130 6.78 -3.78 1.17
N TYR A 131 6.29 -3.95 2.39
CA TYR A 131 6.02 -2.87 3.31
C TYR A 131 7.25 -2.66 4.20
N THR A 132 7.87 -1.48 4.15
CA THR A 132 9.08 -1.22 4.93
C THR A 132 8.73 -0.80 6.36
N PRO A 133 9.65 -0.99 7.33
CA PRO A 133 9.47 -0.47 8.69
C PRO A 133 9.26 1.06 8.74
N SER A 134 9.78 1.79 7.75
CA SER A 134 9.57 3.24 7.61
C SER A 134 8.22 3.62 6.99
N GLY A 135 7.31 2.66 6.78
CA GLY A 135 5.99 2.90 6.21
C GLY A 135 5.99 3.14 4.70
N ARG A 136 7.07 2.80 3.99
CA ARG A 136 7.16 2.91 2.52
C ARG A 136 6.78 1.59 1.86
N ILE A 137 6.46 1.66 0.58
CA ILE A 137 6.25 0.48 -0.26
C ILE A 137 7.45 0.37 -1.19
N LYS A 138 8.07 -0.81 -1.23
CA LYS A 138 9.16 -1.14 -2.16
C LYS A 138 8.70 -2.20 -3.14
N CYS A 139 9.21 -2.17 -4.36
CA CYS A 139 8.93 -3.15 -5.39
C CYS A 139 10.25 -3.65 -5.97
N ASP A 140 10.55 -4.93 -5.78
CA ASP A 140 11.73 -5.56 -6.37
C ASP A 140 11.30 -6.42 -7.56
N TYR A 141 11.85 -6.17 -8.75
CA TYR A 141 11.68 -7.06 -9.91
C TYR A 141 12.88 -7.99 -10.02
N ILE A 142 12.66 -9.30 -9.89
CA ILE A 142 13.71 -10.32 -9.89
C ILE A 142 13.69 -11.04 -11.24
N LEU A 143 14.68 -10.77 -12.08
CA LEU A 143 14.84 -11.34 -13.39
C LEU A 143 15.69 -12.62 -13.29
N SER A 144 15.18 -13.70 -13.86
CA SER A 144 15.94 -14.94 -14.02
C SER A 144 17.14 -14.73 -14.97
N PRO A 145 18.20 -15.56 -14.85
CA PRO A 145 19.29 -15.56 -15.82
C PRO A 145 18.81 -15.55 -17.28
N GLY A 146 19.42 -14.70 -18.10
CA GLY A 146 19.13 -14.56 -19.53
C GLY A 146 17.92 -13.69 -19.88
N VAL A 147 17.12 -13.27 -18.90
CA VAL A 147 15.93 -12.43 -19.14
C VAL A 147 16.33 -10.98 -19.35
N ASP A 148 15.87 -10.39 -20.45
CA ASP A 148 16.10 -8.97 -20.75
C ASP A 148 15.13 -8.07 -19.99
N ALA A 149 15.64 -7.01 -19.35
CA ALA A 149 14.84 -6.08 -18.54
C ALA A 149 13.74 -5.35 -19.32
N SER A 150 13.89 -5.19 -20.63
CA SER A 150 12.87 -4.57 -21.48
C SER A 150 11.56 -5.38 -21.54
N CYS A 151 11.56 -6.66 -21.11
CA CYS A 151 10.34 -7.46 -21.01
C CYS A 151 9.38 -6.95 -19.92
N ILE A 152 9.89 -6.23 -18.92
CA ILE A 152 9.11 -5.59 -17.87
C ILE A 152 8.41 -4.39 -18.50
N ALA A 153 7.11 -4.54 -18.75
CA ALA A 153 6.32 -3.60 -19.53
C ALA A 153 4.97 -3.34 -18.87
N PHE A 154 4.81 -2.16 -18.27
CA PHE A 154 3.56 -1.76 -17.64
C PHE A 154 2.78 -0.82 -18.54
N ARG A 155 1.50 -1.13 -18.77
CA ARG A 155 0.53 -0.14 -19.23
C ARG A 155 0.12 0.72 -18.04
N ILE A 156 0.26 2.02 -18.22
CA ILE A 156 -0.15 3.04 -17.28
C ILE A 156 -1.54 3.55 -17.68
N SER A 157 -2.45 3.68 -16.73
CA SER A 157 -3.75 4.31 -16.95
C SER A 157 -4.13 5.20 -15.77
N GLY A 158 -4.88 6.27 -16.05
CA GLY A 158 -5.39 7.18 -15.00
C GLY A 158 -4.42 8.27 -14.53
N ALA A 159 -3.25 8.42 -15.17
CA ALA A 159 -2.33 9.53 -14.93
C ALA A 159 -1.62 9.94 -16.23
N VAL A 160 -1.18 11.20 -16.28
CA VAL A 160 -0.14 11.65 -17.22
C VAL A 160 1.21 11.32 -16.59
N THR A 161 2.03 10.55 -17.30
CA THR A 161 3.31 10.07 -16.75
C THR A 161 4.49 10.66 -17.50
N THR A 162 5.46 11.17 -16.77
CA THR A 162 6.70 11.77 -17.30
C THR A 162 7.90 11.28 -16.51
N ILE A 163 9.07 11.20 -17.16
CA ILE A 163 10.35 10.97 -16.49
C ILE A 163 10.99 12.35 -16.24
N THR A 164 11.37 12.63 -14.99
CA THR A 164 11.99 13.90 -14.60
C THR A 164 13.48 13.92 -14.98
N PRO A 165 14.14 15.10 -15.00
CA PRO A 165 15.56 15.20 -15.35
C PRO A 165 16.51 14.39 -14.45
N ASP A 166 16.11 14.15 -13.20
CA ASP A 166 16.83 13.31 -12.23
C ASP A 166 16.43 11.81 -12.31
N GLY A 167 15.69 11.42 -13.36
CA GLY A 167 15.39 10.01 -13.67
C GLY A 167 14.24 9.41 -12.89
N ARG A 168 13.50 10.21 -12.10
CA ARG A 168 12.32 9.76 -11.35
C ARG A 168 11.11 9.64 -12.28
N LEU A 169 10.17 8.76 -11.93
CA LEU A 169 8.90 8.63 -12.64
C LEU A 169 7.82 9.42 -11.92
N GLN A 170 7.22 10.39 -12.60
CA GLN A 170 6.17 11.23 -12.03
C GLN A 170 4.83 10.93 -12.71
N HIS A 171 3.84 10.52 -11.91
CA HIS A 171 2.46 10.32 -12.32
C HIS A 171 1.60 11.48 -11.84
N THR A 172 1.12 12.30 -12.76
CA THR A 172 0.24 13.44 -12.46
C THR A 172 -1.22 13.05 -12.69
N THR A 173 -2.05 13.22 -11.66
CA THR A 173 -3.50 13.00 -11.69
C THR A 173 -4.25 14.29 -11.34
N PRO A 174 -5.57 14.37 -11.59
CA PRO A 174 -6.37 15.53 -11.18
C PRO A 174 -6.41 15.79 -9.67
N VAL A 175 -6.06 14.79 -8.84
CA VAL A 175 -6.18 14.85 -7.37
C VAL A 175 -4.82 14.82 -6.67
N GLY A 176 -3.72 14.86 -7.43
CA GLY A 176 -2.37 14.85 -6.88
C GLY A 176 -1.37 14.11 -7.74
N THR A 177 -0.14 14.07 -7.25
CA THR A 177 1.01 13.47 -7.94
C THR A 177 1.55 12.31 -7.12
N ILE A 178 2.01 11.26 -7.82
CA ILE A 178 2.80 10.16 -7.25
C ILE A 178 4.16 10.19 -7.94
N THR A 179 5.23 9.97 -7.17
CA THR A 179 6.59 9.90 -7.72
C THR A 179 7.21 8.56 -7.37
N GLU A 180 7.91 7.93 -8.31
CA GLU A 180 8.77 6.77 -8.05
C GLU A 180 10.21 7.21 -8.29
N ALA A 181 11.12 6.83 -7.40
CA ALA A 181 12.54 7.16 -7.50
C ALA A 181 13.16 6.54 -8.77
N ALA A 182 14.28 7.09 -9.22
CA ALA A 182 15.03 6.48 -10.32
C ALA A 182 15.39 5.02 -9.95
N PRO A 183 15.22 4.06 -10.88
CA PRO A 183 15.45 2.66 -10.58
C PRO A 183 16.94 2.38 -10.47
N ILE A 184 17.31 1.48 -9.57
CA ILE A 184 18.67 0.93 -9.51
C ILE A 184 18.56 -0.59 -9.69
N ALA A 185 19.46 -1.15 -10.49
CA ALA A 185 19.58 -2.59 -10.62
C ALA A 185 20.71 -3.13 -9.74
N PHE A 186 20.60 -4.37 -9.31
CA PHE A 186 21.55 -5.04 -8.45
C PHE A 186 21.84 -6.45 -8.97
N GLN A 187 23.12 -6.81 -8.99
CA GLN A 187 23.57 -8.19 -9.18
C GLN A 187 24.38 -8.62 -7.96
N GLY A 188 23.74 -9.37 -7.06
CA GLY A 188 24.28 -9.57 -5.71
C GLY A 188 24.30 -8.24 -4.96
N THR A 189 25.47 -7.78 -4.55
CA THR A 189 25.66 -6.50 -3.85
C THR A 189 26.09 -5.35 -4.77
N THR A 190 26.36 -5.64 -6.05
CA THR A 190 26.84 -4.63 -7.00
C THR A 190 25.66 -3.88 -7.59
N ALA A 191 25.62 -2.56 -7.38
CA ALA A 191 24.68 -1.66 -8.04
C ALA A 191 25.08 -1.45 -9.50
N ILE A 192 24.10 -1.49 -10.39
CA ILE A 192 24.21 -1.28 -11.83
C ILE A 192 23.19 -0.18 -12.18
N PRO A 193 23.62 0.89 -12.87
CA PRO A 193 22.71 1.93 -13.30
C PRO A 193 21.53 1.36 -14.11
N ALA A 194 20.35 1.90 -13.87
CA ALA A 194 19.15 1.57 -14.60
C ALA A 194 18.33 2.84 -14.82
N ARG A 195 17.50 2.85 -15.86
CA ARG A 195 16.59 3.96 -16.13
C ARG A 195 15.22 3.48 -16.54
N TYR A 196 14.22 4.32 -16.29
CA TYR A 196 12.93 4.19 -16.92
C TYR A 196 13.01 4.55 -18.41
N GLN A 197 12.15 3.92 -19.21
CA GLN A 197 11.81 4.34 -20.56
C GLN A 197 10.30 4.33 -20.68
N SER A 198 9.70 5.44 -21.13
CA SER A 198 8.24 5.55 -21.24
C SER A 198 7.85 6.36 -22.47
N ASP A 199 6.79 5.94 -23.14
CA ASP A 199 6.08 6.71 -24.16
C ASP A 199 4.84 7.47 -23.59
N GLY A 200 4.71 7.48 -22.27
CA GLY A 200 3.57 8.04 -21.53
C GLY A 200 2.44 7.04 -21.25
N GLN A 201 2.37 5.93 -21.99
CA GLN A 201 1.38 4.86 -21.80
C GLN A 201 2.01 3.53 -21.39
N ILE A 202 3.22 3.26 -21.86
CA ILE A 202 3.97 2.02 -21.61
C ILE A 202 5.27 2.37 -20.92
N LEU A 203 5.45 1.91 -19.69
CA LEU A 203 6.69 1.98 -18.94
C LEU A 203 7.52 0.72 -19.13
N ARG A 204 8.83 0.90 -19.35
CA ARG A 204 9.86 -0.14 -19.43
C ARG A 204 11.09 0.24 -18.61
N PHE A 205 11.96 -0.74 -18.42
CA PHE A 205 13.24 -0.58 -17.74
C PHE A 205 14.39 -0.85 -18.71
N THR A 206 15.44 -0.04 -18.62
CA THR A 206 16.71 -0.26 -19.33
C THR A 206 17.85 -0.36 -18.32
N ILE A 207 18.73 -1.35 -18.49
CA ILE A 207 19.96 -1.49 -17.68
C ILE A 207 21.09 -0.79 -18.42
N GLU A 208 21.81 0.05 -17.68
CA GLU A 208 22.92 0.86 -18.16
C GLU A 208 24.22 0.34 -17.57
N GLY A 209 24.95 -0.44 -18.35
CA GLY A 209 26.26 -0.95 -17.97
C GLY A 209 26.37 -2.47 -18.05
N PRO A 210 27.59 -2.99 -17.87
CA PRO A 210 27.85 -4.43 -17.94
C PRO A 210 27.30 -5.14 -16.71
N TYR A 211 26.75 -6.33 -16.93
CA TYR A 211 26.37 -7.28 -15.89
C TYR A 211 26.43 -8.70 -16.46
N ASP A 212 26.57 -9.70 -15.59
CA ASP A 212 26.58 -11.10 -16.02
C ASP A 212 25.16 -11.58 -16.32
N ARG A 213 24.84 -11.83 -17.59
CA ARG A 213 23.51 -12.31 -18.01
C ARG A 213 23.18 -13.72 -17.51
N ASN A 214 24.16 -14.48 -17.04
CA ASN A 214 23.93 -15.83 -16.49
C ASN A 214 23.56 -15.82 -15.00
N ARG A 215 23.42 -14.64 -14.41
CA ARG A 215 23.05 -14.46 -13.00
C ARG A 215 21.76 -13.66 -12.89
N THR A 216 21.05 -13.87 -11.79
CA THR A 216 19.87 -13.09 -11.42
C THR A 216 20.20 -11.62 -11.36
N LEU A 217 19.30 -10.79 -11.91
CA LEU A 217 19.32 -9.34 -11.81
C LEU A 217 18.08 -8.90 -11.03
N THR A 218 18.24 -7.99 -10.07
CA THR A 218 17.11 -7.38 -9.35
C THR A 218 17.02 -5.91 -9.71
N ILE A 219 15.84 -5.39 -10.04
CA ILE A 219 15.60 -3.96 -10.24
C ILE A 219 14.72 -3.46 -9.09
N ASP A 220 15.20 -2.50 -8.30
CA ASP A 220 14.48 -1.87 -7.18
C ASP A 220 14.17 -0.41 -7.54
N PRO A 221 12.98 -0.11 -8.11
CA PRO A 221 12.41 1.22 -8.03
C PRO A 221 11.82 1.47 -6.64
N GLU A 222 12.38 2.43 -5.92
CA GLU A 222 11.79 2.88 -4.66
C GLU A 222 10.55 3.75 -4.94
N ILE A 223 9.37 3.36 -4.44
CA ILE A 223 8.14 4.14 -4.62
C ILE A 223 8.10 5.23 -3.54
N GLU A 224 8.21 6.49 -3.96
CA GLU A 224 8.13 7.66 -3.09
C GLU A 224 6.77 8.36 -3.25
N TRP A 225 5.77 7.89 -2.51
CA TRP A 225 4.48 8.57 -2.48
C TRP A 225 4.63 10.01 -1.97
N SER A 226 4.59 10.96 -2.89
CA SER A 226 4.83 12.38 -2.66
C SER A 226 3.61 13.16 -3.13
N THR A 227 2.57 13.17 -2.30
CA THR A 227 1.50 14.15 -2.44
C THR A 227 1.94 15.43 -1.75
N PHE A 228 2.14 16.48 -2.54
CA PHE A 228 2.25 17.84 -2.02
C PHE A 228 1.02 18.15 -1.15
N VAL A 229 1.27 18.87 -0.05
CA VAL A 229 0.35 19.24 1.03
C VAL A 229 0.10 18.15 2.08
N GLY A 230 1.00 18.13 3.06
CA GLY A 230 0.62 17.86 4.43
C GLY A 230 -0.44 18.87 4.86
N GLY A 231 -1.64 18.37 5.09
CA GLY A 231 -2.66 18.98 5.93
C GLY A 231 -3.17 17.87 6.82
N GLY A 232 -2.73 17.86 8.07
CA GLY A 232 -3.16 16.86 9.05
C GLY A 232 -4.67 16.88 9.17
N LEU A 233 -5.32 15.89 8.58
CA LEU A 233 -6.69 15.56 8.90
C LEU A 233 -6.67 14.10 9.28
N THR A 234 -6.54 13.91 10.59
CA THR A 234 -7.20 12.81 11.31
C THR A 234 -8.43 12.37 10.54
N ASP A 235 -8.37 11.19 9.91
CA ASP A 235 -9.56 10.34 9.89
C ASP A 235 -10.00 10.30 11.35
N GLN A 236 -11.20 10.79 11.64
CA GLN A 236 -11.70 10.77 13.00
C GLN A 236 -11.85 9.31 13.41
N ILE A 237 -10.80 8.79 14.03
CA ILE A 237 -10.88 7.75 15.03
C ILE A 237 -11.86 8.29 16.06
N ALA A 238 -13.13 7.94 15.90
CA ALA A 238 -14.18 8.36 16.82
C ALA A 238 -13.91 7.74 18.21
N HIS A 239 -13.27 6.56 18.23
CA HIS A 239 -12.88 5.88 19.45
C HIS A 239 -11.82 4.79 19.16
N VAL A 240 -10.80 4.69 20.01
CA VAL A 240 -9.97 3.47 20.14
C VAL A 240 -10.27 2.88 21.51
N GLN A 241 -10.71 1.64 21.56
CA GLN A 241 -10.85 0.90 22.81
C GLN A 241 -10.11 -0.42 22.71
N THR A 242 -9.65 -0.92 23.85
CA THR A 242 -9.20 -2.30 23.97
C THR A 242 -10.21 -3.13 24.73
N ASP A 243 -10.45 -4.35 24.29
CA ASP A 243 -11.28 -5.29 25.04
C ASP A 243 -10.42 -6.06 26.08
N PRO A 244 -11.02 -6.84 26.99
CA PRO A 244 -10.28 -7.65 27.95
C PRO A 244 -9.34 -8.71 27.32
N ALA A 245 -9.52 -9.02 26.03
CA ALA A 245 -8.65 -9.91 25.26
C ALA A 245 -7.49 -9.15 24.56
N ARG A 246 -7.36 -7.83 24.79
CA ARG A 246 -6.36 -6.92 24.20
C ARG A 246 -6.51 -6.71 22.69
N ASN A 247 -7.69 -6.95 22.12
CA ASN A 247 -7.98 -6.53 20.75
C ASN A 247 -8.05 -5.01 20.70
N ILE A 248 -7.60 -4.41 19.59
CA ILE A 248 -7.72 -2.97 19.35
C ILE A 248 -8.95 -2.73 18.48
N ILE A 249 -9.96 -2.06 19.03
CA ILE A 249 -11.21 -1.73 18.35
C ILE A 249 -11.11 -0.27 17.91
N ILE A 250 -11.08 -0.05 16.60
CA ILE A 250 -11.09 1.29 16.00
C ILE A 250 -12.50 1.54 15.45
N LEU A 251 -13.18 2.53 16.01
CA LEU A 251 -14.46 3.02 15.49
C LEU A 251 -14.20 4.31 14.73
N GLY A 252 -14.64 4.37 13.47
CA GLY A 252 -14.56 5.55 12.62
C GLY A 252 -15.87 5.76 11.89
N ARG A 253 -16.16 7.01 11.53
CA ARG A 253 -17.24 7.32 10.58
C ARG A 253 -16.64 7.40 9.19
N THR A 254 -17.15 6.60 8.26
CA THR A 254 -16.87 6.81 6.83
C THR A 254 -18.05 7.59 6.26
N GLN A 255 -17.81 8.83 5.81
CA GLN A 255 -18.75 9.46 4.87
C GLN A 255 -18.35 9.00 3.48
N SER A 256 -19.07 8.00 2.96
CA SER A 256 -18.97 7.65 1.55
C SER A 256 -20.08 8.43 0.82
N VAL A 257 -19.69 9.22 -0.18
CA VAL A 257 -20.57 9.72 -1.24
C VAL A 257 -20.46 8.82 -2.46
#